data_AF-Q9F4V6-F1
#
_entry.id   AF-Q9F4V6-F1
#
_cell.length_a   1.000
_cell.length_b   1.000
_cell.length_c   1.000
_cell.angle_alpha   90.00
_cell.angle_beta   90.00
_cell.angle_gamma   90.00
#
_symmetry.space_group_name_H-M   'P 1'
#
loop_
_entity.id
_entity.type
_entity.pdbx_description
1 polymer ?
#
loop_
_entity_poly.entity_id
_entity_poly.type
_entity_poly.pdbx_seq_one_letter_code
_entity_poly.pdbx_strand_id
1 'polypeptide(L)'
;MSTASTETWGQMWLPLWPLASDDLLQGIYRTSRHNALELRYIEANPQSLSNLLVIDIDHPDALMRAMWNRKAWQPNAIVENPANGHAHAVWALAEPVTRTEYARRKPLAYAAAVTEGLRRSVDGDKGYSGLMTKNPTHEQWEASWLTDHLYNLNELTEHLTVADFMPPDSWQRTKRKNPVGLGRNCTLFETVRWDVYRVARTIRKRNEHPTPEDQHDLEAAIASLCQGMNATFSEALPATEIAATIRSFYKWITTRYTGWLDSRTTSKKNPPPTTATPADKAVSLVAVRVASPAESLAAVTNSRECRLRFKRQGLDDNDG
;
A
#
# COMPACT_ATOMS: atom_id res chain seq x y z
N MET A 1 7.04 34.10 -6.80
CA MET A 1 7.58 32.77 -6.48
C MET A 1 8.92 32.59 -7.18
N SER A 2 9.96 32.07 -6.51
CA SER A 2 11.27 31.82 -7.14
C SER A 2 11.17 30.61 -8.08
N THR A 3 11.65 30.73 -9.32
CA THR A 3 11.68 29.65 -10.32
C THR A 3 12.32 28.36 -9.80
N ALA A 4 13.27 28.47 -8.87
CA ALA A 4 13.94 27.35 -8.23
C ALA A 4 12.98 26.47 -7.40
N SER A 5 11.96 27.06 -6.75
CA SER A 5 11.01 26.31 -5.92
C SER A 5 10.07 25.44 -6.74
N THR A 6 9.57 25.95 -7.86
CA THR A 6 8.75 25.21 -8.82
C THR A 6 9.54 24.07 -9.48
N GLU A 7 10.81 24.31 -9.81
CA GLU A 7 11.68 23.28 -10.38
C GLU A 7 11.98 22.16 -9.38
N THR A 8 12.26 22.51 -8.12
CA THR A 8 12.47 21.54 -7.03
C THR A 8 11.22 20.69 -6.80
N TRP A 9 10.04 21.30 -6.77
CA TRP A 9 8.76 20.57 -6.69
C TRP A 9 8.56 19.64 -7.90
N GLY A 10 8.88 20.13 -9.10
CA GLY A 10 8.81 19.37 -10.35
C GLY A 10 9.67 18.10 -10.34
N GLN A 11 10.79 18.10 -9.63
CA GLN A 11 11.65 16.93 -9.50
C GLN A 11 11.10 15.92 -8.47
N MET A 12 10.51 16.40 -7.37
CA MET A 12 9.99 15.56 -6.30
C MET A 12 8.59 15.00 -6.58
N TRP A 13 7.72 15.73 -7.29
CA TRP A 13 6.34 15.32 -7.53
C TRP A 13 6.24 14.43 -8.78
N LEU A 14 6.02 13.12 -8.56
CA LEU A 14 6.09 12.09 -9.61
C LEU A 14 4.85 11.83 -10.48
N PRO A 15 3.59 12.16 -10.09
CA PRO A 15 2.41 11.88 -10.92
C PRO A 15 2.47 12.51 -12.32
N LEU A 16 2.22 11.69 -13.35
CA LEU A 16 2.11 12.16 -14.75
C LEU A 16 0.68 12.57 -15.13
N TRP A 17 -0.30 11.87 -14.58
CA TRP A 17 -1.73 12.12 -14.76
C TRP A 17 -2.42 12.18 -13.41
N PRO A 18 -2.08 13.14 -12.54
CA PRO A 18 -2.61 13.21 -11.17
C PRO A 18 -4.13 13.40 -11.16
N LEU A 19 -4.77 12.97 -10.07
CA LEU A 19 -6.05 13.57 -9.68
C LEU A 19 -5.81 15.02 -9.28
N ALA A 20 -6.68 15.92 -9.71
CA ALA A 20 -6.62 17.32 -9.33
C ALA A 20 -8.02 17.91 -9.22
N SER A 21 -8.15 18.99 -8.45
CA SER A 21 -9.40 19.73 -8.31
C SER A 21 -9.14 21.10 -7.68
N ASP A 22 -10.01 22.06 -8.00
CA ASP A 22 -10.12 23.28 -7.22
C ASP A 22 -11.00 23.08 -5.98
N ASP A 23 -12.06 22.29 -6.07
CA ASP A 23 -13.01 22.09 -4.99
C ASP A 23 -13.22 20.59 -4.75
N LEU A 24 -12.72 20.11 -3.61
CA LEU A 24 -12.81 18.70 -3.23
C LEU A 24 -14.28 18.22 -3.13
N LEU A 25 -15.24 19.12 -2.90
CA LEU A 25 -16.68 18.78 -2.84
C LEU A 25 -17.28 18.54 -4.23
N GLN A 26 -16.72 19.15 -5.28
CA GLN A 26 -17.17 18.96 -6.67
C GLN A 26 -16.56 17.71 -7.33
N GLY A 27 -15.68 17.03 -6.61
CA GLY A 27 -14.98 15.83 -7.05
C GLY A 27 -13.54 16.10 -7.44
N ILE A 28 -12.84 15.03 -7.78
CA ILE A 28 -11.44 15.02 -8.18
C ILE A 28 -11.30 14.25 -9.49
N TYR A 29 -10.57 14.81 -10.46
CA TYR A 29 -10.51 14.27 -11.82
C TYR A 29 -9.08 14.12 -12.29
N ARG A 30 -8.82 13.10 -13.12
CA ARG A 30 -7.50 12.89 -13.73
C ARG A 30 -7.28 13.96 -14.80
N THR A 31 -6.12 14.63 -14.76
CA THR A 31 -5.73 15.61 -15.76
C THR A 31 -4.24 15.52 -16.05
N SER A 32 -3.77 16.25 -17.06
CA SER A 32 -2.35 16.31 -17.38
C SER A 32 -1.58 16.95 -16.22
N ARG A 33 -0.31 16.57 -16.05
CA ARG A 33 0.55 17.16 -15.02
C ARG A 33 0.63 18.69 -15.11
N HIS A 34 0.67 19.24 -16.32
CA HIS A 34 0.73 20.68 -16.55
C HIS A 34 -0.53 21.38 -16.04
N ASN A 35 -1.72 20.91 -16.44
CA ASN A 35 -2.99 21.51 -16.03
C ASN A 35 -3.23 21.31 -14.52
N ALA A 36 -2.78 20.20 -13.94
CA ALA A 36 -2.91 19.95 -12.51
C ALA A 36 -2.16 20.98 -11.66
N LEU A 37 -1.03 21.51 -12.13
CA LEU A 37 -0.27 22.55 -11.42
C LEU A 37 -1.01 23.89 -11.36
N GLU A 38 -2.03 24.10 -12.19
CA GLU A 38 -2.91 25.27 -12.16
C GLU A 38 -4.07 25.13 -11.19
N LEU A 39 -4.28 23.94 -10.60
CA LEU A 39 -5.38 23.65 -9.68
C LEU A 39 -4.93 23.67 -8.22
N ARG A 40 -5.88 23.96 -7.32
CA ARG A 40 -5.60 24.11 -5.88
C ARG A 40 -5.13 22.83 -5.20
N TYR A 41 -5.73 21.69 -5.54
CA TYR A 41 -5.42 20.40 -4.95
C TYR A 41 -4.94 19.41 -6.01
N ILE A 42 -3.92 18.64 -5.67
CA ILE A 42 -3.29 17.66 -6.54
C ILE A 42 -3.04 16.35 -5.81
N GLU A 43 -3.01 15.24 -6.54
CA GLU A 43 -2.65 13.93 -6.00
C GLU A 43 -1.20 13.95 -5.50
N ALA A 44 -0.96 13.53 -4.26
CA ALA A 44 0.37 13.59 -3.66
C ALA A 44 1.34 12.60 -4.32
N ASN A 45 0.87 11.41 -4.68
CA ASN A 45 1.71 10.32 -5.17
C ASN A 45 0.98 9.51 -6.26
N PRO A 46 1.70 8.94 -7.23
CA PRO A 46 1.10 8.04 -8.21
C PRO A 46 0.60 6.75 -7.51
N GLN A 47 -0.39 6.08 -8.10
CA GLN A 47 -1.03 4.90 -7.48
C GLN A 47 -0.06 3.78 -7.07
N SER A 48 1.03 3.59 -7.83
CA SER A 48 1.98 2.48 -7.66
C SER A 48 3.15 2.78 -6.71
N LEU A 49 3.38 4.04 -6.33
CA LEU A 49 4.55 4.46 -5.55
C LEU A 49 4.17 5.49 -4.48
N SER A 50 4.94 5.55 -3.40
CA SER A 50 4.88 6.62 -2.41
C SER A 50 6.28 7.18 -2.23
N ASN A 51 6.52 8.39 -2.70
CA ASN A 51 7.78 9.10 -2.47
C ASN A 51 7.57 10.32 -1.59
N LEU A 52 6.38 10.92 -1.60
CA LEU A 52 6.01 12.00 -0.68
C LEU A 52 5.24 11.43 0.51
N LEU A 53 5.69 11.74 1.72
CA LEU A 53 4.95 11.54 2.95
C LEU A 53 4.30 12.88 3.30
N VAL A 54 2.97 12.96 3.21
CA VAL A 54 2.21 14.19 3.47
C VAL A 54 1.42 14.03 4.76
N ILE A 55 1.51 15.02 5.63
CA ILE A 55 0.74 15.12 6.87
C ILE A 55 -0.11 16.38 6.81
N ASP A 56 -1.41 16.24 7.03
CA ASP A 56 -2.32 17.37 7.21
C ASP A 56 -2.29 17.84 8.66
N ILE A 57 -2.20 19.15 8.85
CA ILE A 57 -2.07 19.81 10.15
C ILE A 57 -3.22 20.81 10.25
N ASP A 58 -4.29 20.38 10.90
CA ASP A 58 -5.50 21.17 11.12
C ASP A 58 -5.40 22.05 12.37
N HIS A 59 -4.35 22.88 12.41
CA HIS A 59 -4.13 23.85 13.48
C HIS A 59 -3.82 25.23 12.89
N PRO A 60 -4.25 26.32 13.52
CA PRO A 60 -3.97 27.68 13.04
C PRO A 60 -2.49 28.06 13.12
N ASP A 61 -1.66 27.32 13.87
CA ASP A 61 -0.23 27.52 14.03
C ASP A 61 0.61 26.46 13.29
N ALA A 62 0.06 25.83 12.24
CA ALA A 62 0.65 24.66 11.58
C ALA A 62 2.10 24.86 11.13
N LEU A 63 2.42 26.03 10.55
CA LEU A 63 3.78 26.36 10.10
C LEU A 63 4.78 26.31 11.26
N MET A 64 4.50 27.01 12.36
CA MET A 64 5.36 27.00 13.55
C MET A 64 5.49 25.58 14.10
N ARG A 65 4.37 24.85 14.17
CA ARG A 65 4.32 23.50 14.72
C ARG A 65 5.17 22.51 13.93
N ALA A 66 5.18 22.63 12.60
CA ALA A 66 5.98 21.79 11.71
C ALA A 66 7.48 22.14 11.73
N MET A 67 7.84 23.39 12.04
CA MET A 67 9.24 23.84 12.09
C MET A 67 9.93 23.67 13.46
N TRP A 68 9.16 23.80 14.55
CA TRP A 68 9.71 23.94 15.90
C TRP A 68 10.61 22.75 16.29
N ASN A 69 11.84 22.99 16.75
CA ASN A 69 12.73 21.96 17.32
C ASN A 69 12.92 20.67 16.47
N ARG A 70 12.87 20.77 15.14
CA ARG A 70 12.94 19.61 14.23
C ARG A 70 13.89 19.80 13.06
N LYS A 71 14.91 20.67 13.19
CA LYS A 71 15.84 21.01 12.10
C LYS A 71 16.45 19.79 11.38
N ALA A 72 16.71 18.70 12.11
CA ALA A 72 17.31 17.50 11.53
C ALA A 72 16.35 16.69 10.65
N TRP A 73 15.03 16.81 10.83
CA TRP A 73 14.01 16.09 10.06
C TRP A 73 12.85 16.99 9.62
N GLN A 74 13.15 18.26 9.32
CA GLN A 74 12.13 19.22 8.91
C GLN A 74 11.50 18.81 7.56
N PRO A 75 10.23 19.13 7.31
CA PRO A 75 9.60 18.86 6.02
C PRO A 75 10.30 19.63 4.90
N ASN A 76 10.29 19.09 3.69
CA ASN A 76 10.78 19.78 2.48
C ASN A 76 9.93 21.02 2.18
N ALA A 77 8.62 20.87 2.31
CA ALA A 77 7.65 21.94 2.09
C ALA A 77 6.55 21.94 3.14
N ILE A 78 6.09 23.12 3.51
CA ILE A 78 4.86 23.34 4.28
C ILE A 78 3.97 24.22 3.42
N VAL A 79 2.77 23.73 3.09
CA VAL A 79 1.81 24.43 2.24
C VAL A 79 0.63 24.84 3.11
N GLU A 80 0.60 26.10 3.51
CA GLU A 80 -0.37 26.67 4.42
C GLU A 80 -1.54 27.31 3.67
N ASN A 81 -2.74 27.16 4.24
CA ASN A 81 -3.89 27.95 3.85
C ASN A 81 -3.90 29.25 4.69
N PRO A 82 -3.58 30.42 4.08
CA PRO A 82 -3.50 31.68 4.82
C PRO A 82 -4.83 32.12 5.44
N ALA A 83 -5.97 31.55 5.01
CA ALA A 83 -7.27 31.88 5.56
C ALA A 83 -7.53 31.26 6.94
N ASN A 84 -6.93 30.12 7.27
CA ASN A 84 -7.18 29.42 8.53
C ASN A 84 -5.93 28.88 9.24
N GLY A 85 -4.75 29.01 8.64
CA GLY A 85 -3.47 28.55 9.17
C GLY A 85 -3.21 27.04 9.04
N HIS A 86 -4.17 26.26 8.53
CA HIS A 86 -4.00 24.81 8.36
C HIS A 86 -3.02 24.53 7.23
N ALA A 87 -2.15 23.53 7.38
CA ALA A 87 -1.10 23.26 6.41
C ALA A 87 -0.90 21.79 6.09
N HIS A 88 -0.37 21.51 4.90
CA HIS A 88 0.20 20.21 4.57
C HIS A 88 1.71 20.28 4.69
N ALA A 89 2.29 19.42 5.52
CA ALA A 89 3.73 19.24 5.60
C ALA A 89 4.15 18.04 4.74
N VAL A 90 5.17 18.23 3.90
CA VAL A 90 5.61 17.25 2.89
C VAL A 90 7.06 16.87 3.14
N TRP A 91 7.31 15.57 3.31
CA TRP A 91 8.65 14.98 3.31
C TRP A 91 8.85 14.16 2.04
N ALA A 92 9.93 14.41 1.30
CA ALA A 92 10.29 13.68 0.11
C ALA A 92 11.31 12.58 0.45
N LEU A 93 11.05 11.36 -0.03
CA LEU A 93 11.93 10.22 0.15
C LEU A 93 12.92 10.10 -1.01
N ALA A 94 14.16 9.75 -0.68
CA ALA A 94 15.17 9.39 -1.68
C ALA A 94 14.80 8.10 -2.43
N GLU A 95 14.29 7.11 -1.70
CA GLU A 95 13.80 5.86 -2.26
C GLU A 95 12.27 5.74 -2.12
N PRO A 96 11.52 5.69 -3.25
CA PRO A 96 10.07 5.56 -3.20
C PRO A 96 9.64 4.17 -2.74
N VAL A 97 8.55 4.11 -1.99
CA VAL A 97 7.96 2.87 -1.49
C VAL A 97 6.94 2.34 -2.49
N THR A 98 7.11 1.11 -2.95
CA THR A 98 6.15 0.45 -3.84
C THR A 98 4.82 0.15 -3.14
N ARG A 99 3.70 0.45 -3.84
CA ARG A 99 2.32 0.32 -3.33
C ARG A 99 1.45 -0.63 -4.16
N THR A 100 2.02 -1.31 -5.15
CA THR A 100 1.29 -2.27 -5.98
C THR A 100 0.89 -3.52 -5.19
N GLU A 101 0.01 -4.34 -5.77
CA GLU A 101 -0.42 -5.63 -5.18
C GLU A 101 0.75 -6.62 -4.95
N TYR A 102 1.87 -6.43 -5.66
CA TYR A 102 3.09 -7.23 -5.51
C TYR A 102 4.13 -6.59 -4.57
N ALA A 103 3.81 -5.46 -3.93
CA ALA A 103 4.72 -4.77 -3.05
C ALA A 103 5.08 -5.61 -1.83
N ARG A 104 6.34 -5.47 -1.37
CA ARG A 104 6.78 -6.14 -0.15
C ARG A 104 6.09 -5.50 1.06
N ARG A 105 5.44 -6.35 1.87
CA ARG A 105 4.70 -5.91 3.05
C ARG A 105 5.56 -5.18 4.09
N LYS A 106 6.80 -5.63 4.29
CA LYS A 106 7.70 -5.06 5.32
C LYS A 106 8.03 -3.57 5.04
N PRO A 107 8.54 -3.17 3.86
CA PRO A 107 8.73 -1.76 3.52
C PRO A 107 7.46 -0.93 3.64
N LEU A 108 6.31 -1.44 3.17
CA LEU A 108 5.04 -0.69 3.23
C LEU A 108 4.59 -0.45 4.68
N ALA A 109 4.69 -1.47 5.53
CA ALA A 109 4.36 -1.34 6.95
C ALA A 109 5.34 -0.41 7.69
N TYR A 110 6.62 -0.43 7.30
CA TYR A 110 7.62 0.44 7.87
C TYR A 110 7.39 1.90 7.50
N ALA A 111 7.18 2.18 6.21
CA ALA A 111 6.81 3.52 5.72
C ALA A 111 5.57 4.05 6.45
N ALA A 112 4.55 3.22 6.60
CA ALA A 112 3.34 3.59 7.33
C ALA A 112 3.57 3.91 8.82
N ALA A 113 4.54 3.25 9.48
CA ALA A 113 4.91 3.55 10.86
C ALA A 113 5.69 4.87 10.96
N VAL A 114 6.59 5.15 10.00
CA VAL A 114 7.30 6.43 9.90
C VAL A 114 6.32 7.57 9.63
N THR A 115 5.37 7.41 8.71
CA THR A 115 4.31 8.40 8.46
C THR A 115 3.49 8.68 9.71
N GLU A 116 3.14 7.65 10.50
CA GLU A 116 2.46 7.86 11.79
C GLU A 116 3.35 8.59 12.81
N GLY A 117 4.65 8.31 12.84
CA GLY A 117 5.60 9.04 13.68
C GLY A 117 5.65 10.52 13.29
N LEU A 118 5.75 10.83 12.00
CA LEU A 118 5.67 12.20 11.48
C LEU A 118 4.34 12.86 11.87
N ARG A 119 3.20 12.18 11.66
CA ARG A 119 1.88 12.65 12.07
C ARG A 119 1.85 13.04 13.55
N ARG A 120 2.30 12.15 14.44
CA ARG A 120 2.38 12.39 15.89
C ARG A 120 3.28 13.58 16.20
N SER A 121 4.41 13.69 15.51
CA SER A 121 5.37 14.76 15.75
C SER A 121 4.79 16.14 15.56
N VAL A 122 3.82 16.30 14.64
CA VAL A 122 3.15 17.59 14.38
C VAL A 122 1.71 17.63 14.87
N ASP A 123 1.24 16.61 15.59
CA ASP A 123 -0.18 16.42 15.95
C ASP A 123 -1.14 16.58 14.76
N GLY A 124 -0.75 15.97 13.64
CA GLY A 124 -1.50 15.99 12.39
C GLY A 124 -2.76 15.13 12.44
N ASP A 125 -3.66 15.38 11.49
CA ASP A 125 -4.94 14.69 11.41
C ASP A 125 -4.77 13.18 11.19
N LYS A 126 -5.55 12.40 11.93
CA LYS A 126 -5.62 10.93 11.85
C LYS A 126 -6.51 10.47 10.71
N GLY A 127 -7.48 11.29 10.29
CA GLY A 127 -8.43 10.98 9.22
C GLY A 127 -7.84 11.17 7.82
N TYR A 128 -6.81 12.00 7.69
CA TYR A 128 -6.18 12.31 6.42
C TYR A 128 -5.67 11.06 5.69
N SER A 129 -6.14 10.90 4.45
CA SER A 129 -5.88 9.72 3.63
C SER A 129 -4.52 9.71 2.94
N GLY A 130 -3.89 10.89 2.78
CA GLY A 130 -2.67 11.07 1.99
C GLY A 130 -2.87 11.05 0.48
N LEU A 131 -4.11 11.08 -0.02
CA LEU A 131 -4.39 11.06 -1.46
C LEU A 131 -4.18 12.44 -2.10
N MET A 132 -4.89 13.45 -1.61
CA MET A 132 -4.88 14.81 -2.15
C MET A 132 -4.05 15.72 -1.27
N THR A 133 -3.19 16.54 -1.85
CA THR A 133 -2.42 17.57 -1.16
C THR A 133 -2.72 18.96 -1.72
N LYS A 134 -2.59 19.99 -0.88
CA LYS A 134 -2.51 21.39 -1.34
C LYS A 134 -1.34 21.51 -2.31
N ASN A 135 -1.57 22.17 -3.44
CA ASN A 135 -0.56 22.34 -4.48
C ASN A 135 0.45 23.43 -4.09
N PRO A 136 1.73 23.11 -3.79
CA PRO A 136 2.70 24.11 -3.34
C PRO A 136 2.97 25.25 -4.33
N THR A 137 2.61 25.08 -5.62
CA THR A 137 2.84 26.10 -6.66
C THR A 137 1.62 26.97 -6.95
N HIS A 138 0.48 26.69 -6.32
CA HIS A 138 -0.75 27.43 -6.56
C HIS A 138 -0.83 28.68 -5.66
N GLU A 139 -1.22 29.81 -6.21
CA GLU A 139 -1.21 31.13 -5.54
C GLU A 139 -2.16 31.24 -4.33
N GLN A 140 -3.20 30.42 -4.26
CA GLN A 140 -4.10 30.38 -3.09
C GLN A 140 -3.38 29.92 -1.80
N TRP A 141 -2.25 29.22 -1.90
CA TRP A 141 -1.54 28.67 -0.76
C TRP A 141 -0.21 29.38 -0.53
N GLU A 142 0.18 29.50 0.73
CA GLU A 142 1.50 30.00 1.10
C GLU A 142 2.45 28.80 1.29
N ALA A 143 3.42 28.64 0.39
CA ALA A 143 4.35 27.52 0.43
C ALA A 143 5.71 27.94 0.99
N SER A 144 6.06 27.38 2.15
CA SER A 144 7.39 27.51 2.77
C SER A 144 8.27 26.31 2.41
N TRP A 145 9.34 26.55 1.67
CA TRP A 145 10.33 25.55 1.29
C TRP A 145 11.50 25.57 2.29
N LEU A 146 11.71 24.47 3.01
CA LEU A 146 12.68 24.44 4.10
C LEU A 146 13.97 23.68 3.76
N THR A 147 13.89 22.63 2.94
CA THR A 147 15.04 21.81 2.57
C THR A 147 14.81 21.06 1.26
N ASP A 148 15.89 20.83 0.52
CA ASP A 148 16.00 19.98 -0.66
C ASP A 148 16.44 18.54 -0.34
N HIS A 149 16.68 18.22 0.93
CA HIS A 149 17.15 16.91 1.36
C HIS A 149 16.10 15.82 1.14
N LEU A 150 16.51 14.75 0.46
CA LEU A 150 15.67 13.57 0.25
C LEU A 150 15.95 12.56 1.36
N TYR A 151 14.92 12.25 2.14
CA TYR A 151 15.05 11.43 3.33
C TYR A 151 15.07 9.93 3.04
N ASN A 152 15.85 9.20 3.82
CA ASN A 152 15.67 7.76 3.95
C ASN A 152 14.68 7.45 5.09
N LEU A 153 13.91 6.36 4.97
CA LEU A 153 12.99 5.96 6.05
C LEU A 153 13.71 5.67 7.37
N ASN A 154 14.92 5.10 7.32
CA ASN A 154 15.73 4.84 8.51
C ASN A 154 16.17 6.12 9.21
N GLU A 155 16.59 7.12 8.45
CA GLU A 155 16.99 8.42 8.97
C GLU A 155 15.84 9.11 9.71
N LEU A 156 14.65 9.18 9.09
CA LEU A 156 13.46 9.70 9.76
C LEU A 156 13.11 8.89 11.01
N THR A 157 13.28 7.56 10.97
CA THR A 157 12.99 6.70 12.11
C THR A 157 13.92 6.97 13.29
N GLU A 158 15.22 7.12 13.06
CA GLU A 158 16.20 7.42 14.11
C GLU A 158 15.82 8.70 14.85
N HIS A 159 15.54 9.75 14.09
CA HIS A 159 15.07 11.04 14.56
C HIS A 159 13.76 10.98 15.36
N LEU A 160 12.73 10.32 14.81
CA LEU A 160 11.43 10.18 15.44
C LEU A 160 11.47 9.28 16.68
N THR A 161 12.41 8.34 16.74
CA THR A 161 12.61 7.48 17.91
C THR A 161 13.22 8.27 19.06
N VAL A 162 14.26 9.07 18.80
CA VAL A 162 14.90 9.93 19.81
C VAL A 162 13.91 10.96 20.37
N ALA A 163 13.02 11.47 19.52
CA ALA A 163 11.98 12.42 19.91
C ALA A 163 10.70 11.78 20.49
N ASP A 164 10.68 10.46 20.69
CA ASP A 164 9.54 9.70 21.25
C ASP A 164 8.21 9.87 20.47
N PHE A 165 8.30 10.00 19.14
CA PHE A 165 7.13 10.09 18.26
C PHE A 165 6.81 8.78 17.55
N MET A 166 7.74 7.82 17.51
CA MET A 166 7.48 6.54 16.87
C MET A 166 6.28 5.80 17.52
N PRO A 167 5.38 5.20 16.73
CA PRO A 167 4.30 4.42 17.29
C PRO A 167 4.81 3.17 18.01
N PRO A 168 4.15 2.72 19.09
CA PRO A 168 4.52 1.48 19.76
C PRO A 168 4.30 0.27 18.84
N ASP A 169 5.02 -0.83 19.06
CA ASP A 169 4.90 -2.05 18.23
C ASP A 169 3.47 -2.60 18.13
N SER A 170 2.67 -2.40 19.19
CA SER A 170 1.26 -2.79 19.23
C SER A 170 0.40 -2.00 18.24
N TRP A 171 0.80 -0.79 17.84
CA TRP A 171 0.06 0.06 16.90
C TRP A 171 -0.17 -0.63 15.57
N GLN A 172 0.82 -1.37 15.05
CA GLN A 172 0.64 -2.12 13.80
C GLN A 172 -0.47 -3.17 13.92
N ARG A 173 -0.62 -3.80 15.09
CA ARG A 173 -1.70 -4.76 15.36
C ARG A 173 -3.05 -4.06 15.43
N THR A 174 -3.12 -2.90 16.07
CA THR A 174 -4.34 -2.07 16.14
C THR A 174 -4.74 -1.56 14.75
N LYS A 175 -3.79 -1.08 13.95
CA LYS A 175 -4.05 -0.62 12.57
C LYS A 175 -4.55 -1.73 11.66
N ARG A 176 -4.07 -2.97 11.83
CA ARG A 176 -4.62 -4.12 11.08
C ARG A 176 -6.08 -4.41 11.45
N LYS A 177 -6.48 -4.13 12.69
CA LYS A 177 -7.87 -4.29 13.16
C LYS A 177 -8.76 -3.12 12.69
N ASN A 178 -8.21 -1.89 12.71
CA ASN A 178 -8.88 -0.66 12.30
C ASN A 178 -8.04 0.04 11.22
N PRO A 179 -8.06 -0.44 9.96
CA PRO A 179 -7.28 0.17 8.90
C PRO A 179 -7.83 1.54 8.55
N VAL A 180 -7.01 2.59 8.74
CA VAL A 180 -7.31 3.96 8.29
C VAL A 180 -6.43 4.29 7.08
N GLY A 181 -6.96 5.06 6.12
CA GLY A 181 -6.23 5.48 4.91
C GLY A 181 -5.67 4.32 4.09
N LEU A 182 -4.37 4.37 3.78
CA LEU A 182 -3.60 3.47 2.91
C LEU A 182 -3.74 1.96 3.20
N GLY A 183 -4.20 1.57 4.38
CA GLY A 183 -4.33 0.16 4.78
C GLY A 183 -5.63 -0.53 4.33
N ARG A 184 -6.64 0.22 3.88
CA ARG A 184 -8.00 -0.31 3.66
C ARG A 184 -8.08 -1.30 2.49
N ASN A 185 -7.53 -0.98 1.32
CA ASN A 185 -7.48 -1.91 0.17
C ASN A 185 -6.74 -3.21 0.49
N CYS A 186 -5.56 -3.11 1.12
CA CYS A 186 -4.79 -4.28 1.53
C CYS A 186 -5.57 -5.12 2.55
N THR A 187 -6.24 -4.48 3.51
CA THR A 187 -7.02 -5.20 4.53
C THR A 187 -8.22 -5.88 3.92
N LEU A 188 -8.96 -5.20 3.03
CA LEU A 188 -10.08 -5.79 2.29
C LEU A 188 -9.61 -7.03 1.54
N PHE A 189 -8.54 -6.91 0.73
CA PHE A 189 -8.00 -8.02 -0.05
C PHE A 189 -7.55 -9.19 0.85
N GLU A 190 -6.77 -8.93 1.89
CA GLU A 190 -6.25 -10.00 2.77
C GLU A 190 -7.35 -10.70 3.56
N THR A 191 -8.41 -9.98 3.92
CA THR A 191 -9.54 -10.55 4.66
C THR A 191 -10.41 -11.41 3.75
N VAL A 192 -10.73 -10.89 2.56
CA VAL A 192 -11.71 -11.50 1.64
C VAL A 192 -11.11 -12.66 0.83
N ARG A 193 -9.79 -12.69 0.59
CA ARG A 193 -9.18 -13.64 -0.35
C ARG A 193 -9.46 -15.11 -0.07
N TRP A 194 -9.52 -15.52 1.20
CA TRP A 194 -9.76 -16.92 1.56
C TRP A 194 -11.20 -17.36 1.27
N ASP A 195 -12.16 -16.46 1.47
CA ASP A 195 -13.56 -16.70 1.16
C ASP A 195 -13.77 -16.74 -0.36
N VAL A 196 -13.13 -15.84 -1.09
CA VAL A 196 -13.11 -15.86 -2.57
C VAL A 196 -12.53 -17.17 -3.10
N TYR A 197 -11.39 -17.63 -2.57
CA TYR A 197 -10.78 -18.90 -2.98
C TYR A 197 -11.66 -20.11 -2.69
N ARG A 198 -12.43 -20.08 -1.59
CA ARG A 198 -13.38 -21.12 -1.22
C ARG A 198 -14.56 -21.14 -2.17
N VAL A 199 -15.20 -19.99 -2.41
CA VAL A 199 -16.36 -19.88 -3.32
C VAL A 199 -15.98 -20.22 -4.75
N ALA A 200 -14.85 -19.70 -5.25
CA ALA A 200 -14.35 -20.02 -6.58
C ALA A 200 -14.17 -21.53 -6.77
N ARG A 201 -13.63 -22.24 -5.76
CA ARG A 201 -13.48 -23.70 -5.80
C ARG A 201 -14.83 -24.42 -5.79
N THR A 202 -15.82 -23.91 -5.06
CA THR A 202 -17.16 -24.49 -5.03
C THR A 202 -17.87 -24.33 -6.37
N ILE A 203 -17.84 -23.13 -6.96
CA ILE A 203 -18.40 -22.85 -8.29
C ILE A 203 -17.73 -23.74 -9.32
N ARG A 204 -16.39 -23.78 -9.33
CA ARG A 204 -15.63 -24.53 -10.33
C ARG A 204 -15.94 -26.03 -10.36
N LYS A 205 -16.34 -26.61 -9.23
CA LYS A 205 -16.69 -28.04 -9.10
C LYS A 205 -18.03 -28.42 -9.75
N ARG A 206 -18.84 -27.45 -10.17
CA ARG A 206 -20.15 -27.71 -10.79
C ARG A 206 -20.01 -28.33 -12.18
N ASN A 207 -19.01 -27.88 -12.93
CA ASN A 207 -18.80 -28.23 -14.34
C ASN A 207 -17.36 -28.69 -14.58
N GLU A 208 -17.13 -29.49 -15.62
CA GLU A 208 -15.77 -29.93 -16.00
C GLU A 208 -14.92 -28.75 -16.49
N HIS A 209 -15.52 -27.79 -17.18
CA HIS A 209 -14.90 -26.54 -17.66
C HIS A 209 -15.70 -25.31 -17.18
N PRO A 210 -15.06 -24.13 -16.99
CA PRO A 210 -15.77 -22.92 -16.60
C PRO A 210 -16.77 -22.51 -17.68
N THR A 211 -18.04 -22.38 -17.30
CA THR A 211 -19.11 -21.87 -18.19
C THR A 211 -19.27 -20.34 -18.02
N PRO A 212 -19.99 -19.66 -18.93
CA PRO A 212 -20.35 -18.26 -18.74
C PRO A 212 -21.12 -18.01 -17.43
N GLU A 213 -21.96 -18.98 -17.01
CA GLU A 213 -22.70 -18.92 -15.74
C GLU A 213 -21.75 -19.02 -14.54
N ASP A 214 -20.74 -19.90 -14.58
CA ASP A 214 -19.73 -19.98 -13.52
C ASP A 214 -18.93 -18.68 -13.39
N GLN A 215 -18.60 -18.04 -14.52
CA GLN A 215 -17.90 -16.75 -14.53
C GLN A 215 -18.77 -15.63 -13.93
N HIS A 216 -20.05 -15.57 -14.31
CA HIS A 216 -21.00 -14.62 -13.75
C HIS A 216 -21.16 -14.81 -12.24
N ASP A 217 -21.35 -16.05 -11.78
CA ASP A 217 -21.47 -16.37 -10.37
C ASP A 217 -20.20 -16.04 -9.58
N LEU A 218 -19.02 -16.22 -10.19
CA LEU A 218 -17.75 -15.85 -9.59
C LEU A 218 -17.65 -14.33 -9.40
N GLU A 219 -17.96 -13.54 -10.44
CA GLU A 219 -17.94 -12.08 -10.36
C GLU A 219 -18.92 -11.57 -9.31
N ALA A 220 -20.15 -12.10 -9.29
CA ALA A 220 -21.17 -11.75 -8.32
C ALA A 220 -20.74 -12.10 -6.88
N ALA A 221 -20.14 -13.28 -6.67
CA ALA A 221 -19.64 -13.68 -5.37
C ALA A 221 -18.48 -12.81 -4.87
N ILE A 222 -17.52 -12.49 -5.74
CA ILE A 222 -16.40 -11.59 -5.39
C ILE A 222 -16.94 -10.20 -5.03
N ALA A 223 -17.89 -9.68 -5.82
CA ALA A 223 -18.50 -8.38 -5.57
C ALA A 223 -19.22 -8.34 -4.22
N SER A 224 -20.04 -9.35 -3.92
CA SER A 224 -20.77 -9.46 -2.65
C SER A 224 -19.81 -9.51 -1.46
N LEU A 225 -18.76 -10.33 -1.52
CA LEU A 225 -17.77 -10.43 -0.43
C LEU A 225 -17.00 -9.11 -0.22
N CYS A 226 -16.58 -8.45 -1.31
CA CYS A 226 -15.87 -7.17 -1.23
C CYS A 226 -16.76 -6.06 -0.67
N GLN A 227 -18.02 -5.98 -1.12
CA GLN A 227 -18.99 -5.01 -0.61
C GLN A 227 -19.33 -5.25 0.85
N GLY A 228 -19.53 -6.52 1.25
CA GLY A 228 -19.79 -6.90 2.64
C GLY A 228 -18.64 -6.50 3.56
N MET A 229 -17.39 -6.76 3.16
CA MET A 229 -16.21 -6.31 3.91
C MET A 229 -16.11 -4.78 3.96
N ASN A 230 -16.35 -4.09 2.84
CA ASN A 230 -16.26 -2.64 2.78
C ASN A 230 -17.24 -1.94 3.72
N ALA A 231 -18.43 -2.52 3.92
CA ALA A 231 -19.44 -2.02 4.85
C ALA A 231 -19.02 -2.12 6.34
N THR A 232 -17.98 -2.91 6.65
CA THR A 232 -17.45 -3.01 8.03
C THR A 232 -16.45 -1.91 8.37
N PHE A 233 -15.95 -1.17 7.37
CA PHE A 233 -15.04 -0.05 7.62
C PHE A 233 -15.81 1.15 8.19
N SER A 234 -15.19 1.87 9.12
CA SER A 234 -15.74 3.12 9.66
C SER A 234 -15.96 4.18 8.58
N GLU A 235 -15.13 4.14 7.53
CA GLU A 235 -15.30 4.93 6.32
C GLU A 235 -15.08 3.99 5.12
N ALA A 236 -16.16 3.74 4.38
CA ALA A 236 -16.19 2.85 3.23
C ALA A 236 -15.24 3.31 2.11
N LEU A 237 -14.60 2.37 1.43
CA LEU A 237 -13.82 2.65 0.23
C LEU A 237 -14.73 3.15 -0.90
N PRO A 238 -14.24 4.05 -1.77
CA PRO A 238 -14.94 4.49 -2.97
C PRO A 238 -15.25 3.31 -3.91
N ALA A 239 -16.35 3.41 -4.65
CA ALA A 239 -16.79 2.37 -5.59
C ALA A 239 -15.71 1.99 -6.63
N THR A 240 -14.89 2.95 -7.04
CA THR A 240 -13.78 2.74 -7.99
C THR A 240 -12.68 1.84 -7.43
N GLU A 241 -12.34 1.98 -6.14
CA GLU A 241 -11.34 1.14 -5.48
C GLU A 241 -11.85 -0.28 -5.24
N ILE A 242 -13.13 -0.43 -4.88
CA ILE A 242 -13.79 -1.73 -4.78
C ILE A 242 -13.79 -2.42 -6.15
N ALA A 243 -14.19 -1.72 -7.21
CA ALA A 243 -14.20 -2.26 -8.56
C ALA A 243 -12.80 -2.66 -9.05
N ALA A 244 -11.76 -1.92 -8.68
CA ALA A 244 -10.37 -2.31 -8.93
C ALA A 244 -10.00 -3.60 -8.20
N THR A 245 -10.42 -3.75 -6.94
CA THR A 245 -10.16 -4.95 -6.15
C THR A 245 -10.90 -6.18 -6.69
N ILE A 246 -12.18 -6.03 -7.06
CA ILE A 246 -12.98 -7.09 -7.69
C ILE A 246 -12.30 -7.57 -8.98
N ARG A 247 -11.86 -6.64 -9.85
CA ARG A 247 -11.15 -6.98 -11.09
C ARG A 247 -9.83 -7.70 -10.85
N SER A 248 -9.07 -7.30 -9.83
CA SER A 248 -7.82 -7.99 -9.46
C SER A 248 -8.10 -9.44 -9.02
N PHE A 249 -9.10 -9.65 -8.15
CA PHE A 249 -9.52 -11.00 -7.76
C PHE A 249 -9.95 -11.84 -8.95
N TYR A 250 -10.86 -11.32 -9.77
CA TYR A 250 -11.38 -12.06 -10.93
C TYR A 250 -10.27 -12.47 -11.88
N LYS A 251 -9.37 -11.53 -12.24
CA LYS A 251 -8.22 -11.81 -13.09
C LYS A 251 -7.30 -12.86 -12.47
N TRP A 252 -6.98 -12.77 -11.18
CA TRP A 252 -6.13 -13.75 -10.50
C TRP A 252 -6.75 -15.14 -10.48
N ILE A 253 -8.04 -15.25 -10.15
CA ILE A 253 -8.77 -16.52 -10.10
C ILE A 253 -8.75 -17.20 -11.47
N THR A 254 -9.14 -16.46 -12.51
CA THR A 254 -9.32 -17.00 -13.86
C THR A 254 -8.01 -17.32 -14.59
N THR A 255 -6.89 -16.71 -14.17
CA THR A 255 -5.60 -16.87 -14.88
C THR A 255 -4.52 -17.63 -14.10
N ARG A 256 -4.61 -17.69 -12.76
CA ARG A 256 -3.52 -18.22 -11.91
C ARG A 256 -3.98 -19.20 -10.84
N TYR A 257 -5.21 -19.12 -10.34
CA TYR A 257 -5.63 -19.95 -9.21
C TYR A 257 -5.92 -21.39 -9.65
N THR A 258 -5.13 -22.34 -9.14
CA THR A 258 -5.25 -23.77 -9.49
C THR A 258 -6.61 -24.36 -9.15
N GLY A 259 -7.27 -23.90 -8.08
CA GLY A 259 -8.62 -24.34 -7.71
C GLY A 259 -9.71 -23.90 -8.69
N TRP A 260 -9.40 -22.98 -9.62
CA TRP A 260 -10.26 -22.57 -10.73
C TRP A 260 -9.78 -23.17 -12.06
N LEU A 261 -8.48 -23.30 -12.27
CA LEU A 261 -7.93 -23.83 -13.52
C LEU A 261 -8.06 -25.36 -13.62
N ASP A 262 -7.94 -26.08 -12.51
CA ASP A 262 -7.93 -27.54 -12.46
C ASP A 262 -9.11 -28.11 -11.66
N SER A 263 -10.05 -28.75 -12.39
CA SER A 263 -11.22 -29.43 -11.83
C SER A 263 -10.89 -30.69 -11.03
N ARG A 264 -9.66 -31.21 -11.11
CA ARG A 264 -9.24 -32.48 -10.48
C ARG A 264 -8.71 -32.33 -9.06
N THR A 265 -8.64 -31.12 -8.51
CA THR A 265 -8.18 -30.89 -7.12
C THR A 265 -9.25 -31.28 -6.08
N THR A 266 -9.42 -32.58 -5.92
CA THR A 266 -10.03 -33.17 -4.72
C THR A 266 -9.19 -32.82 -3.49
N SER A 267 -9.88 -32.49 -2.40
CA SER A 267 -9.27 -32.28 -1.10
C SER A 267 -8.56 -33.57 -0.68
N LYS A 268 -7.23 -33.54 -0.55
CA LYS A 268 -6.61 -34.37 0.49
C LYS A 268 -7.10 -33.80 1.82
N LYS A 269 -8.13 -34.43 2.40
CA LYS A 269 -8.49 -34.24 3.80
C LYS A 269 -7.24 -34.61 4.60
N ASN A 270 -6.60 -33.63 5.25
CA ASN A 270 -5.89 -33.97 6.47
C ASN A 270 -6.97 -34.39 7.47
N PRO A 271 -6.89 -35.58 8.10
CA PRO A 271 -7.82 -35.94 9.15
C PRO A 271 -7.74 -34.88 10.26
N PRO A 272 -8.87 -34.59 10.95
CA PRO A 272 -8.85 -33.65 12.06
C PRO A 272 -7.85 -34.13 13.12
N PRO A 273 -7.20 -33.21 13.86
CA PRO A 273 -6.39 -33.61 15.00
C PRO A 273 -7.31 -34.35 15.98
N THR A 274 -7.04 -35.65 16.17
CA THR A 274 -7.67 -36.45 17.21
C THR A 274 -7.48 -35.73 18.53
N THR A 275 -8.58 -35.41 19.20
CA THR A 275 -8.59 -34.96 20.60
C THR A 275 -7.92 -36.03 21.45
N ALA A 276 -6.67 -35.81 21.83
CA ALA A 276 -5.99 -36.61 22.83
C ALA A 276 -6.69 -36.38 24.18
N THR A 277 -7.31 -37.42 24.70
CA THR A 277 -7.73 -37.55 26.10
C THR A 277 -6.48 -37.51 27.00
N PRO A 278 -6.53 -36.94 28.21
CA PRO A 278 -5.36 -36.88 29.09
C PRO A 278 -5.08 -38.26 29.70
N ALA A 279 -4.39 -39.13 28.98
CA ALA A 279 -3.87 -40.40 29.50
C ALA A 279 -2.51 -40.83 28.92
N ASP A 280 -2.10 -40.36 27.73
CA ASP A 280 -0.85 -40.84 27.09
C ASP A 280 0.38 -39.93 27.28
N LYS A 281 0.51 -39.30 28.44
CA LYS A 281 1.79 -38.67 28.86
C LYS A 281 2.62 -39.65 29.68
N ALA A 282 3.16 -40.67 29.01
CA ALA A 282 4.35 -41.36 29.49
C ALA A 282 5.03 -42.03 28.29
N VAL A 283 6.36 -42.01 28.27
CA VAL A 283 7.24 -42.66 27.28
C VAL A 283 7.45 -41.88 25.98
N SER A 284 8.35 -40.89 26.04
CA SER A 284 9.52 -40.82 25.14
C SER A 284 10.43 -39.68 25.59
N LEU A 285 11.12 -39.93 26.70
CA LEU A 285 12.41 -39.33 26.98
C LEU A 285 13.45 -40.19 26.25
N VAL A 286 14.54 -39.57 25.77
CA VAL A 286 15.75 -40.18 25.20
C VAL A 286 15.75 -40.41 23.67
N ALA A 287 16.32 -39.45 22.95
CA ALA A 287 17.53 -39.67 22.14
C ALA A 287 17.95 -38.36 21.43
N VAL A 288 18.85 -37.62 22.08
CA VAL A 288 19.75 -36.68 21.39
C VAL A 288 20.93 -37.49 20.89
N ARG A 289 21.18 -37.51 19.57
CA ARG A 289 22.54 -37.74 19.01
C ARG A 289 22.67 -37.32 17.53
N VAL A 290 23.38 -36.20 17.35
CA VAL A 290 24.50 -35.92 16.42
C VAL A 290 24.59 -36.66 15.07
N ALA A 291 24.52 -35.88 13.97
CA ALA A 291 25.30 -36.03 12.72
C ALA A 291 25.34 -34.64 12.02
N SER A 292 26.42 -33.87 12.16
CA SER A 292 27.55 -33.62 11.22
C SER A 292 27.21 -32.87 9.91
N PRO A 293 27.94 -31.78 9.55
CA PRO A 293 27.59 -30.84 8.48
C PRO A 293 28.33 -31.15 7.17
N ALA A 294 27.66 -31.78 6.20
CA ALA A 294 28.20 -31.91 4.84
C ALA A 294 27.10 -32.19 3.81
N GLU A 295 26.13 -31.28 3.66
CA GLU A 295 25.16 -31.36 2.54
C GLU A 295 24.54 -30.00 2.20
N SER A 296 25.32 -28.92 2.35
CA SER A 296 24.89 -27.53 2.11
C SER A 296 25.43 -26.90 0.83
N LEU A 297 25.79 -27.67 -0.21
CA LEU A 297 26.38 -27.12 -1.44
C LEU A 297 25.77 -27.61 -2.77
N ALA A 298 24.55 -28.14 -2.76
CA ALA A 298 23.85 -28.53 -4.00
C ALA A 298 22.50 -27.81 -4.25
N ALA A 299 22.05 -26.94 -3.32
CA ALA A 299 20.75 -26.26 -3.43
C ALA A 299 20.81 -24.80 -3.93
N VAL A 300 22.00 -24.28 -4.29
CA VAL A 300 22.18 -22.86 -4.67
C VAL A 300 22.32 -22.65 -6.20
N THR A 301 22.40 -23.70 -6.99
CA THR A 301 22.62 -23.62 -8.45
C THR A 301 21.36 -23.69 -9.32
N ASN A 302 20.16 -23.90 -8.75
CA ASN A 302 18.94 -24.09 -9.55
C ASN A 302 17.96 -22.90 -9.58
N SER A 303 18.32 -21.74 -9.00
CA SER A 303 17.48 -20.54 -9.03
C SER A 303 17.95 -19.47 -10.05
N ARG A 304 19.16 -19.62 -10.60
CA ARG A 304 19.72 -18.68 -11.60
C ARG A 304 19.42 -19.05 -13.07
N GLU A 305 19.02 -20.29 -13.37
CA GLU A 305 18.70 -20.70 -14.75
C GLU A 305 17.28 -20.32 -15.22
N CYS A 306 16.33 -20.01 -14.33
CA CYS A 306 15.02 -19.48 -14.76
C CYS A 306 15.06 -17.99 -15.16
N ARG A 307 16.19 -17.29 -14.93
CA ARG A 307 16.31 -15.84 -15.19
C ARG A 307 16.97 -15.49 -16.54
N LEU A 308 17.36 -16.48 -17.36
CA LEU A 308 18.03 -16.24 -18.65
C LEU A 308 17.31 -16.78 -19.90
N ARG A 309 16.14 -17.42 -19.78
CA ARG A 309 15.33 -17.82 -20.95
C ARG A 309 14.33 -16.78 -21.46
N PHE A 310 14.23 -15.60 -20.84
CA PHE A 310 13.25 -14.56 -21.20
C PHE A 310 13.80 -13.42 -22.08
N LYS A 311 14.98 -13.58 -22.70
CA LYS A 311 15.62 -12.53 -23.51
C LYS A 311 16.07 -12.95 -24.93
N ARG A 312 15.52 -14.04 -25.49
CA ARG A 312 15.92 -14.55 -26.83
C ARG A 312 14.79 -15.06 -27.73
N GLN A 313 13.56 -14.59 -27.55
CA GLN A 313 12.47 -14.79 -28.53
C GLN A 313 11.65 -13.51 -28.60
N GLY A 314 11.82 -12.76 -29.70
CA GLY A 314 11.11 -11.51 -29.94
C GLY A 314 12.02 -10.43 -30.53
N LEU A 315 12.66 -10.74 -31.65
CA LEU A 315 13.14 -9.80 -32.67
C LEU A 315 13.42 -10.66 -33.92
N ASP A 316 12.94 -10.15 -35.06
CA ASP A 316 13.07 -10.65 -36.44
C ASP A 316 11.77 -11.22 -37.00
N ASP A 317 11.00 -10.33 -37.64
CA ASP A 317 10.34 -10.53 -38.94
C ASP A 317 9.65 -9.22 -39.35
N ASN A 318 10.39 -8.38 -40.08
CA ASN A 318 9.81 -7.35 -40.95
C ASN A 318 10.83 -7.06 -42.07
N ASP A 319 10.66 -7.73 -43.20
CA ASP A 319 11.08 -7.29 -44.54
C ASP A 319 10.41 -8.20 -45.57
N GLY A 320 9.47 -7.64 -46.34
CA GLY A 320 8.69 -8.33 -47.38
C GLY A 320 7.29 -7.77 -47.57
#